data_AF-A0A7C1FCW2-F1
#
_entry.id   AF-A0A7C1FCW2-F1
#
_cell.length_a   1.000
_cell.length_b   1.000
_cell.length_c   1.000
_cell.angle_alpha   90.00
_cell.angle_beta   90.00
_cell.angle_gamma   90.00
#
_symmetry.space_group_name_H-M   'P 1'
#
loop_
_entity.id
_entity.type
_entity.pdbx_description
1 polymer ?
#
loop_
_entity_poly.entity_id
_entity_poly.type
_entity_poly.pdbx_seq_one_letter_code
_entity_poly.pdbx_strand_id
1 'polypeptide(L)'
;MEVKLNELIEEVVKEKGVDRKYIIKALEDALLRASKKHFGSHKDIEVRFNPELGELEVFQFKTVVEEVKDPDLEISLEEARKIDPECEIGDSLGIKLNLNELGRIAAQTAKQVIMQRVRDAESEVIYQEFKDKKGEIVSGVVQRIERGNIIVNLGKAEAVLPKKEQIPKEVYKRGDRIRAYVLDVQRTSGGYQIVLSRTHPNFLAKLFQLEVPEVADGTVKIMAVAREPGERAKVAVMSLDPDVDPVGACVGLRGSRVQNVVQELRGEKIDIIPWHEDPARFVCNALAPAKVSKIYINKSEKTMEIVVPDDQLSLAIGKGGQNVRLASKLVGWRIDIKSESKMEKLSQEIISKLQEIPGVGELIARLLYNEGFYSVEEVAEVEPEELAKILGVPLEKAKEIVRGAQKLVGKEVVEEEEELDEKAERIRRGDQMVDKLPGLNPQWVQWLKDEGIESIRDLFQADKGQLMRVLKISAQEAEELIRKAKQYIDTGYVS
;
A
#
# COMPACT_ATOMS: atom_id res chain seq x y z
N MET A 1 -2.32 -64.62 -9.26
CA MET A 1 -1.20 -63.84 -8.66
C MET A 1 -1.86 -62.88 -7.68
N GLU A 2 -2.29 -63.41 -6.54
CA GLU A 2 -2.80 -62.65 -5.40
C GLU A 2 -1.60 -61.96 -4.75
N VAL A 3 -1.24 -60.79 -5.25
CA VAL A 3 -0.36 -59.90 -4.50
C VAL A 3 -1.20 -59.43 -3.33
N LYS A 4 -0.96 -59.98 -2.14
CA LYS A 4 -1.72 -59.70 -0.91
C LYS A 4 -1.72 -58.21 -0.65
N LEU A 5 -2.82 -57.54 -1.00
CA LEU A 5 -3.00 -56.09 -0.86
C LEU A 5 -2.75 -55.64 0.58
N ASN A 6 -3.03 -56.51 1.56
CA ASN A 6 -2.67 -56.33 2.96
C ASN A 6 -1.17 -56.12 3.20
N GLU A 7 -0.29 -56.95 2.62
CA GLU A 7 1.17 -56.82 2.79
C GLU A 7 1.66 -55.48 2.22
N LEU A 8 1.09 -55.07 1.08
CA LEU A 8 1.43 -53.81 0.39
C LEU A 8 0.94 -52.58 1.17
N ILE A 9 -0.24 -52.66 1.79
CA ILE A 9 -0.76 -51.63 2.70
C ILE A 9 0.12 -51.56 3.95
N GLU A 10 0.49 -52.69 4.55
CA GLU A 10 1.32 -52.73 5.75
C GLU A 10 2.73 -52.18 5.52
N GLU A 11 3.35 -52.50 4.37
CA GLU A 11 4.64 -51.95 3.97
C GLU A 11 4.60 -50.43 3.92
N VAL A 12 3.58 -49.86 3.27
CA VAL A 12 3.39 -48.41 3.17
C VAL A 12 3.12 -47.75 4.52
N VAL A 13 2.32 -48.39 5.37
CA VAL A 13 2.05 -47.90 6.74
C VAL A 13 3.34 -47.89 7.58
N LYS A 14 4.15 -48.95 7.51
CA LYS A 14 5.40 -49.07 8.27
C LYS A 14 6.50 -48.13 7.77
N GLU A 15 6.71 -48.05 6.47
CA GLU A 15 7.82 -47.27 5.91
C GLU A 15 7.57 -45.77 5.87
N LYS A 16 6.30 -45.35 5.67
CA LYS A 16 5.96 -43.97 5.32
C LYS A 16 5.04 -43.28 6.33
N GLY A 17 4.59 -43.99 7.37
CA GLY A 17 3.81 -43.42 8.46
C GLY A 17 2.41 -42.96 8.07
N VAL A 18 1.86 -43.50 6.98
CA VAL A 18 0.50 -43.18 6.51
C VAL A 18 -0.51 -44.02 7.27
N ASP A 19 -1.60 -43.41 7.74
CA ASP A 19 -2.67 -44.12 8.44
C ASP A 19 -3.38 -45.12 7.50
N ARG A 20 -3.45 -46.39 7.94
CA ARG A 20 -4.09 -47.51 7.24
C ARG A 20 -5.52 -47.17 6.82
N LYS A 21 -6.30 -46.49 7.67
CA LYS A 21 -7.71 -46.15 7.38
C LYS A 21 -7.84 -45.22 6.17
N TYR A 22 -6.92 -44.27 6.03
CA TYR A 22 -6.92 -43.33 4.91
C TYR A 22 -6.55 -44.00 3.59
N ILE A 23 -5.65 -44.98 3.62
CA ILE A 23 -5.30 -45.78 2.44
C ILE A 23 -6.50 -46.62 1.99
N ILE A 24 -7.13 -47.33 2.92
CA ILE A 24 -8.29 -48.19 2.63
C ILE A 24 -9.42 -47.37 2.00
N LYS A 25 -9.81 -46.25 2.62
CA LYS A 25 -10.87 -45.39 2.09
C LYS A 25 -10.56 -44.87 0.69
N ALA A 26 -9.29 -44.50 0.44
CA ALA A 26 -8.89 -44.03 -0.88
C ALA A 26 -8.94 -45.14 -1.95
N LEU A 27 -8.63 -46.39 -1.57
CA LEU A 27 -8.74 -47.56 -2.44
C LEU A 27 -10.20 -47.86 -2.77
N GLU A 28 -11.09 -47.82 -1.79
CA GLU A 28 -12.54 -47.96 -1.97
C GLU A 28 -13.09 -46.90 -2.92
N ASP A 29 -12.78 -45.61 -2.68
CA ASP A 29 -13.23 -44.49 -3.53
C ASP A 29 -12.71 -44.57 -4.97
N ALA A 30 -11.50 -45.08 -5.16
CA ALA A 30 -10.89 -45.19 -6.47
C ALA A 30 -11.44 -46.38 -7.26
N LEU A 31 -11.59 -47.52 -6.60
CA LEU A 31 -12.20 -48.70 -7.22
C LEU A 31 -13.68 -48.46 -7.50
N LEU A 32 -14.40 -47.76 -6.63
CA LEU A 32 -15.79 -47.34 -6.87
C LEU A 32 -15.93 -46.53 -8.17
N ARG A 33 -15.03 -45.56 -8.38
CA ARG A 33 -15.00 -44.76 -9.63
C ARG A 33 -14.68 -45.62 -10.85
N ALA A 34 -13.75 -46.57 -10.73
CA ALA A 34 -13.42 -47.50 -11.81
C ALA A 34 -14.59 -48.44 -12.12
N SER A 35 -15.25 -48.98 -11.10
CA SER A 35 -16.40 -49.86 -11.21
C SER A 35 -17.61 -49.16 -11.82
N LYS A 36 -17.94 -47.92 -11.41
CA LYS A 36 -19.01 -47.12 -12.03
C LYS A 36 -18.74 -46.84 -13.51
N LYS A 37 -17.48 -46.60 -13.89
CA LYS A 37 -17.10 -46.41 -15.31
C LYS A 37 -17.23 -47.69 -16.13
N HIS A 38 -16.97 -48.86 -15.54
CA HIS A 38 -17.01 -50.14 -16.23
C HIS A 38 -18.43 -50.73 -16.32
N PHE A 39 -19.14 -50.77 -15.18
CA PHE A 39 -20.45 -51.45 -15.08
C PHE A 39 -21.64 -50.54 -15.37
N GLY A 40 -21.45 -49.22 -15.39
CA GLY A 40 -22.49 -48.22 -15.65
C GLY A 40 -22.64 -47.23 -14.48
N SER A 41 -22.71 -45.94 -14.80
CA SER A 41 -22.77 -44.87 -13.80
C SER A 41 -24.09 -44.78 -13.05
N HIS A 42 -25.15 -45.36 -13.59
CA HIS A 42 -26.50 -45.34 -13.03
C HIS A 42 -26.73 -46.44 -11.98
N LYS A 43 -25.86 -47.46 -11.92
CA LYS A 43 -25.95 -48.54 -10.93
C LYS A 43 -25.54 -48.06 -9.55
N ASP A 44 -26.25 -48.53 -8.53
CA ASP A 44 -25.85 -48.33 -7.15
C ASP A 44 -24.76 -49.34 -6.80
N ILE A 45 -23.52 -48.86 -6.70
CA ILE A 45 -22.33 -49.67 -6.47
C ILE A 45 -21.67 -49.20 -5.19
N GLU A 46 -21.34 -50.13 -4.31
CA GLU A 46 -20.51 -49.91 -3.13
C GLU A 46 -19.24 -50.75 -3.22
N VAL A 47 -18.14 -50.22 -2.69
CA VAL A 47 -16.87 -50.95 -2.58
C VAL A 47 -16.47 -50.98 -1.13
N ARG A 48 -16.13 -52.16 -0.61
CA ARG A 48 -15.62 -52.34 0.75
C ARG A 48 -14.35 -53.15 0.75
N PHE A 49 -13.43 -52.77 1.62
CA PHE A 49 -12.24 -53.57 1.90
C PHE A 49 -12.52 -54.61 2.99
N ASN A 50 -12.27 -55.88 2.70
CA ASN A 50 -12.31 -56.95 3.68
C ASN A 50 -10.92 -57.12 4.31
N PRO A 51 -10.71 -56.74 5.59
CA PRO A 51 -9.40 -56.80 6.24
C PRO A 51 -8.90 -58.23 6.51
N GLU A 52 -9.80 -59.20 6.66
CA GLU A 52 -9.45 -60.61 6.92
C GLU A 52 -8.95 -61.30 5.66
N LEU A 53 -9.64 -61.09 4.54
CA LEU A 53 -9.25 -61.62 3.23
C LEU A 53 -8.15 -60.76 2.57
N GLY A 54 -8.06 -59.48 2.93
CA GLY A 54 -7.13 -58.53 2.32
C GLY A 54 -7.52 -58.16 0.90
N GLU A 55 -8.82 -58.15 0.58
CA GLU A 55 -9.35 -57.93 -0.76
C GLU A 55 -10.37 -56.79 -0.78
N LEU A 56 -10.51 -56.12 -1.91
CA LEU A 56 -11.59 -55.17 -2.15
C LEU A 56 -12.75 -55.92 -2.78
N GLU A 57 -13.94 -55.81 -2.19
CA GLU A 57 -15.18 -56.39 -2.67
C GLU A 57 -16.07 -55.30 -3.26
N VAL A 58 -16.74 -55.61 -4.37
CA VAL A 58 -17.64 -54.69 -5.07
C VAL A 58 -19.05 -55.27 -5.02
N PHE A 59 -20.00 -54.50 -4.53
CA PHE A 59 -21.41 -54.90 -4.42
C PHE A 59 -22.27 -53.95 -5.27
N GLN A 60 -23.23 -54.51 -5.99
CA GLN A 60 -24.31 -53.74 -6.61
C GLN A 60 -25.56 -53.88 -5.73
N PHE A 61 -26.12 -52.76 -5.29
CA PHE A 61 -27.36 -52.77 -4.54
C PHE A 61 -28.55 -52.66 -5.49
N LYS A 62 -29.55 -53.52 -5.25
CA LYS A 62 -30.83 -53.49 -5.97
C LYS A 62 -32.00 -53.54 -4.99
N THR A 63 -33.04 -52.78 -5.27
CA THR A 63 -34.27 -52.76 -4.47
C THR A 63 -35.18 -53.89 -4.92
N VAL A 64 -35.70 -54.67 -3.97
CA VAL A 64 -36.63 -55.76 -4.24
C VAL A 64 -38.01 -55.18 -4.53
N VAL A 65 -38.54 -55.45 -5.72
CA VAL A 65 -39.84 -54.96 -6.19
C VAL A 65 -40.68 -56.10 -6.78
N GLU A 66 -41.99 -55.87 -6.88
CA GLU A 66 -42.90 -56.83 -7.51
C GLU A 66 -42.82 -56.77 -9.04
N GLU A 67 -42.80 -55.57 -9.62
CA GLU A 67 -42.59 -55.34 -11.06
C GLU A 67 -41.33 -54.49 -11.29
N VAL A 68 -40.37 -55.02 -12.03
CA VAL A 68 -39.09 -54.35 -12.36
C VAL A 68 -39.32 -53.31 -13.46
N LYS A 69 -39.09 -52.04 -13.16
CA LYS A 69 -39.10 -50.91 -14.11
C LYS A 69 -37.68 -50.51 -14.52
N ASP A 70 -36.73 -50.59 -13.60
CA ASP A 70 -35.31 -50.32 -13.85
C ASP A 70 -34.42 -51.52 -13.48
N PRO A 71 -34.02 -52.36 -14.45
CA PRO A 71 -33.20 -53.55 -14.20
C PRO A 71 -31.82 -53.26 -13.56
N ASP A 72 -31.32 -52.02 -13.63
CA ASP A 72 -30.03 -51.65 -13.04
C ASP A 72 -30.13 -51.35 -11.54
N LEU A 73 -31.32 -50.98 -11.04
CA LEU A 73 -31.58 -50.58 -9.66
C LEU A 73 -32.58 -51.48 -8.93
N GLU A 74 -33.33 -52.30 -9.66
CA GLU A 74 -34.42 -53.12 -9.13
C GLU A 74 -34.21 -54.61 -9.45
N ILE A 75 -34.73 -55.48 -8.57
CA ILE A 75 -34.73 -56.94 -8.73
C ILE A 75 -36.11 -57.48 -8.33
N SER A 76 -36.60 -58.49 -9.06
CA SER A 76 -37.87 -59.14 -8.74
C SER A 76 -37.76 -59.94 -7.44
N LEU A 77 -38.86 -60.04 -6.67
CA LEU A 77 -38.89 -60.87 -5.45
C LEU A 77 -38.47 -62.33 -5.72
N GLU A 78 -38.84 -62.89 -6.88
CA GLU A 78 -38.47 -64.26 -7.26
C GLU A 78 -36.96 -64.43 -7.47
N GLU A 79 -36.29 -63.45 -8.06
CA GLU A 79 -34.84 -63.48 -8.27
C GLU A 79 -34.08 -63.14 -6.99
N ALA A 80 -34.60 -62.19 -6.20
CA ALA A 80 -34.04 -61.83 -4.91
C ALA A 80 -34.02 -63.03 -3.95
N ARG A 81 -35.12 -63.81 -3.91
CA ARG A 81 -35.22 -65.03 -3.08
C ARG A 81 -34.26 -66.15 -3.45
N LYS A 82 -33.69 -66.15 -4.65
CA LYS A 82 -32.63 -67.10 -5.05
C LYS A 82 -31.29 -66.77 -4.41
N ILE A 83 -31.09 -65.51 -4.05
CA ILE A 83 -29.85 -64.99 -3.46
C ILE A 83 -30.01 -64.96 -1.93
N ASP A 84 -31.14 -64.43 -1.44
CA ASP A 84 -31.50 -64.38 -0.03
C ASP A 84 -32.95 -64.83 0.17
N PRO A 85 -33.19 -66.06 0.71
CA PRO A 85 -34.53 -66.60 0.91
C PRO A 85 -35.43 -65.77 1.84
N GLU A 86 -34.86 -64.92 2.71
CA GLU A 86 -35.62 -64.13 3.69
C GLU A 86 -35.97 -62.71 3.19
N CYS A 87 -35.63 -62.34 1.94
CA CYS A 87 -35.90 -61.00 1.44
C CYS A 87 -37.41 -60.68 1.27
N GLU A 88 -37.77 -59.45 1.59
CA GLU A 88 -39.10 -58.86 1.43
C GLU A 88 -39.11 -57.74 0.38
N ILE A 89 -40.31 -57.38 -0.10
CA ILE A 89 -40.47 -56.25 -1.02
C ILE A 89 -40.08 -54.96 -0.29
N GLY A 90 -39.19 -54.17 -0.90
CA GLY A 90 -38.63 -52.94 -0.32
C GLY A 90 -37.23 -53.10 0.25
N ASP A 91 -36.70 -54.33 0.39
CA ASP A 91 -35.33 -54.55 0.85
C ASP A 91 -34.29 -54.14 -0.20
N SER A 92 -33.10 -53.75 0.27
CA SER A 92 -31.95 -53.47 -0.58
C SER A 92 -30.96 -54.62 -0.52
N LEU A 93 -30.84 -55.36 -1.63
CA LEU A 93 -30.01 -56.54 -1.72
C LEU A 93 -28.67 -56.22 -2.38
N GLY A 94 -27.57 -56.51 -1.68
CA GLY A 94 -26.21 -56.35 -2.20
C GLY A 94 -25.74 -57.58 -2.97
N ILE A 95 -25.61 -57.47 -4.28
CA ILE A 95 -25.13 -58.54 -5.17
C ILE A 95 -23.64 -58.36 -5.41
N LYS A 96 -22.82 -59.35 -4.99
CA LYS A 96 -21.36 -59.31 -5.21
C LYS A 96 -21.04 -59.40 -6.70
N LEU A 97 -20.36 -58.38 -7.22
CA LEU A 97 -19.90 -58.35 -8.61
C LEU A 97 -18.56 -59.08 -8.74
N ASN A 98 -18.39 -59.81 -9.85
CA ASN A 98 -17.14 -60.52 -10.12
C ASN A 98 -16.01 -59.55 -10.47
N LEU A 99 -15.00 -59.51 -9.60
CA LEU A 99 -13.79 -58.71 -9.80
C LEU A 99 -12.86 -59.24 -10.88
N ASN A 100 -13.05 -60.47 -11.38
CA ASN A 100 -12.19 -61.05 -12.42
C ASN A 100 -12.20 -60.23 -13.72
N GLU A 101 -13.32 -59.61 -14.06
CA GLU A 101 -13.43 -58.69 -15.22
C GLU A 101 -12.71 -57.36 -14.97
N LEU A 102 -12.61 -56.94 -13.71
CA LEU A 102 -11.91 -55.74 -13.26
C LEU A 102 -10.47 -56.00 -12.80
N GLY A 103 -10.01 -57.24 -12.70
CA GLY A 103 -8.84 -57.59 -11.88
C GLY A 103 -7.57 -56.82 -12.24
N ARG A 104 -7.32 -56.63 -13.54
CA ARG A 104 -6.20 -55.82 -14.03
C ARG A 104 -6.37 -54.33 -13.73
N ILE A 105 -7.59 -53.81 -13.87
CA ILE A 105 -7.93 -52.40 -13.63
C ILE A 105 -7.88 -52.11 -12.13
N ALA A 106 -8.39 -53.00 -11.29
CA ALA A 106 -8.37 -52.91 -9.84
C ALA A 106 -6.93 -52.91 -9.30
N ALA A 107 -6.07 -53.82 -9.78
CA ALA A 107 -4.66 -53.85 -9.37
C ALA A 107 -3.89 -52.58 -9.79
N GLN A 108 -4.11 -52.08 -11.01
CA GLN A 108 -3.48 -50.84 -11.48
C GLN A 108 -3.98 -49.61 -10.71
N THR A 109 -5.29 -49.54 -10.46
CA THR A 109 -5.92 -48.46 -9.70
C THR A 109 -5.41 -48.47 -8.26
N ALA A 110 -5.36 -49.64 -7.61
CA ALA A 110 -4.85 -49.79 -6.26
C ALA A 110 -3.38 -49.34 -6.16
N LYS A 111 -2.53 -49.77 -7.10
CA LYS A 111 -1.14 -49.33 -7.17
C LYS A 111 -1.02 -47.81 -7.33
N GLN A 112 -1.81 -47.20 -8.22
CA GLN A 112 -1.77 -45.76 -8.45
C GLN A 112 -2.21 -44.96 -7.22
N VAL A 113 -3.28 -45.39 -6.54
CA VAL A 113 -3.81 -44.77 -5.33
C VAL A 113 -2.81 -44.85 -4.19
N ILE A 114 -2.25 -46.04 -3.96
CA ILE A 114 -1.23 -46.25 -2.93
C ILE A 114 -0.02 -45.35 -3.21
N MET A 115 0.50 -45.35 -4.43
CA MET A 115 1.63 -44.49 -4.81
C MET A 115 1.31 -42.99 -4.75
N GLN A 116 0.04 -42.59 -4.93
CA GLN A 116 -0.38 -41.21 -4.70
C GLN A 116 -0.39 -40.88 -3.21
N ARG A 117 -0.93 -41.75 -2.36
CA ARG A 117 -0.96 -41.54 -0.90
C ARG A 117 0.44 -41.51 -0.27
N VAL A 118 1.34 -42.35 -0.77
CA VAL A 118 2.76 -42.27 -0.40
C VAL A 118 3.32 -40.89 -0.73
N ARG A 119 3.11 -40.40 -1.97
CA ARG A 119 3.58 -39.08 -2.38
C ARG A 119 2.95 -37.94 -1.58
N ASP A 120 1.66 -38.03 -1.26
CA ASP A 120 0.96 -37.02 -0.45
C ASP A 120 1.58 -36.94 0.97
N ALA A 121 1.86 -38.10 1.58
CA ALA A 121 2.47 -38.16 2.90
C ALA A 121 3.92 -37.68 2.91
N GLU A 122 4.73 -38.11 1.93
CA GLU A 122 6.10 -37.59 1.76
C GLU A 122 6.10 -36.07 1.55
N SER A 123 5.13 -35.56 0.78
CA SER A 123 4.97 -34.13 0.54
C SER A 123 4.64 -33.36 1.82
N GLU A 124 3.79 -33.92 2.69
CA GLU A 124 3.43 -33.29 3.96
C GLU A 124 4.62 -33.24 4.93
N VAL A 125 5.42 -34.31 5.01
CA VAL A 125 6.65 -34.32 5.83
C VAL A 125 7.62 -33.23 5.37
N ILE A 126 7.83 -33.12 4.04
CA ILE A 126 8.72 -32.09 3.47
C ILE A 126 8.15 -30.69 3.73
N TYR A 127 6.84 -30.49 3.56
CA TYR A 127 6.20 -29.21 3.87
C TYR A 127 6.44 -28.79 5.32
N GLN A 128 6.24 -29.70 6.28
CA GLN A 128 6.49 -29.42 7.70
C GLN A 128 7.95 -29.10 7.99
N GLU A 129 8.91 -29.71 7.31
CA GLU A 129 10.35 -29.41 7.47
C GLU A 129 10.73 -28.03 6.90
N PHE A 130 10.07 -27.58 5.83
CA PHE A 130 10.44 -26.35 5.12
C PHE A 130 9.56 -25.14 5.41
N LYS A 131 8.38 -25.30 6.01
CA LYS A 131 7.47 -24.16 6.33
C LYS A 131 8.18 -23.08 7.17
N ASP A 132 9.02 -23.50 8.10
CA ASP A 132 9.73 -22.61 9.03
C ASP A 132 11.05 -22.09 8.46
N LYS A 133 11.47 -22.59 7.29
CA LYS A 133 12.68 -22.13 6.57
C LYS A 133 12.38 -20.96 5.63
N LYS A 134 11.14 -20.46 5.61
CA LYS A 134 10.81 -19.23 4.89
C LYS A 134 11.66 -18.08 5.42
N GLY A 135 12.36 -17.39 4.52
CA GLY A 135 13.29 -16.34 4.92
C GLY A 135 14.75 -16.77 5.08
N GLU A 136 15.06 -18.05 4.93
CA GLU A 136 16.43 -18.56 5.04
C GLU A 136 17.09 -18.80 3.68
N ILE A 137 18.42 -18.89 3.68
CA ILE A 137 19.19 -19.31 2.51
C ILE A 137 19.30 -20.83 2.50
N VAL A 138 18.93 -21.43 1.38
CA VAL A 138 19.15 -22.85 1.11
C VAL A 138 20.17 -23.03 0.00
N SER A 139 20.95 -24.10 0.08
CA SER A 139 21.90 -24.51 -0.95
C SER A 139 21.38 -25.76 -1.65
N GLY A 140 21.53 -25.83 -2.97
CA GLY A 140 21.14 -26.98 -3.75
C GLY A 140 21.92 -27.09 -5.06
N VAL A 141 21.51 -28.05 -5.89
CA VAL A 141 22.08 -28.33 -7.21
C VAL A 141 21.01 -28.18 -8.27
N VAL A 142 21.33 -27.47 -9.35
CA VAL A 142 20.42 -27.31 -10.49
C VAL A 142 20.21 -28.67 -11.17
N GLN A 143 18.99 -29.16 -11.11
CA GLN A 143 18.64 -30.49 -11.61
C GLN A 143 18.17 -30.42 -13.07
N ARG A 144 17.33 -29.43 -13.40
CA ARG A 144 16.78 -29.20 -14.75
C ARG A 144 16.25 -27.78 -14.89
N ILE A 145 16.01 -27.36 -16.13
CA ILE A 145 15.42 -26.05 -16.46
C ILE A 145 14.17 -26.31 -17.30
N GLU A 146 13.02 -25.80 -16.85
CA GLU A 146 11.71 -26.03 -17.47
C GLU A 146 11.04 -24.71 -17.80
N ARG A 147 10.78 -24.43 -19.09
CA ARG A 147 10.13 -23.18 -19.55
C ARG A 147 10.76 -21.90 -18.95
N GLY A 148 12.07 -21.94 -18.67
CA GLY A 148 12.83 -20.85 -18.06
C GLY A 148 12.87 -20.83 -16.52
N ASN A 149 12.12 -21.70 -15.85
CA ASN A 149 12.25 -21.90 -14.40
C ASN A 149 13.39 -22.88 -14.11
N ILE A 150 14.16 -22.61 -13.07
CA ILE A 150 15.25 -23.49 -12.63
C ILE A 150 14.72 -24.40 -11.53
N ILE A 151 14.82 -25.71 -11.71
CA ILE A 151 14.47 -26.69 -10.67
C ILE A 151 15.75 -27.07 -9.92
N VAL A 152 15.73 -26.83 -8.62
CA VAL A 152 16.86 -27.00 -7.72
C VAL A 152 16.57 -28.18 -6.79
N ASN A 153 17.49 -29.14 -6.76
CA ASN A 153 17.46 -30.23 -5.79
C ASN A 153 18.13 -29.78 -4.48
N LEU A 154 17.37 -29.79 -3.39
CA LEU A 154 17.83 -29.45 -2.03
C LEU A 154 18.25 -30.70 -1.21
N GLY A 155 18.39 -31.86 -1.87
CA GLY A 155 18.68 -33.16 -1.27
C GLY A 155 17.42 -33.94 -0.94
N LYS A 156 16.59 -33.41 -0.04
CA LYS A 156 15.33 -34.04 0.38
C LYS A 156 14.09 -33.58 -0.40
N ALA A 157 14.20 -32.45 -1.11
CA ALA A 157 13.07 -31.78 -1.74
C ALA A 157 13.49 -31.12 -3.05
N GLU A 158 12.53 -30.96 -3.96
CA GLU A 158 12.70 -30.12 -5.15
C GLU A 158 12.12 -28.72 -4.88
N ALA A 159 12.85 -27.69 -5.33
CA ALA A 159 12.45 -26.31 -5.22
C ALA A 159 12.50 -25.64 -6.59
N VAL A 160 11.62 -24.66 -6.81
CA VAL A 160 11.57 -23.90 -8.06
C VAL A 160 12.14 -22.51 -7.84
N LEU A 161 13.03 -22.09 -8.73
CA LEU A 161 13.48 -20.70 -8.86
C LEU A 161 12.84 -20.09 -10.12
N PRO A 162 11.74 -19.35 -9.98
CA PRO A 162 11.00 -18.80 -11.11
C PRO A 162 11.82 -17.79 -11.91
N LYS A 163 11.56 -17.65 -13.22
CA LYS A 163 12.29 -16.69 -14.08
C LYS A 163 12.29 -15.25 -13.57
N LYS A 164 11.20 -14.81 -12.94
CA LYS A 164 11.07 -13.45 -12.36
C LYS A 164 11.95 -13.24 -11.12
N GLU A 165 12.29 -14.33 -10.44
CA GLU A 165 13.08 -14.34 -9.21
C GLU A 165 14.56 -14.71 -9.47
N GLN A 166 14.93 -14.86 -10.74
CA GLN A 166 16.31 -15.06 -11.20
C GLN A 166 16.98 -13.72 -11.50
N ILE A 167 18.27 -13.63 -11.21
CA ILE A 167 19.06 -12.46 -11.58
C ILE A 167 19.35 -12.55 -13.10
N PRO A 168 19.00 -11.53 -13.90
CA PRO A 168 19.06 -11.63 -15.38
C PRO A 168 20.43 -11.96 -15.97
N LYS A 169 21.52 -11.60 -15.30
CA LYS A 169 22.90 -11.84 -15.77
C LYS A 169 23.46 -13.20 -15.37
N GLU A 170 22.74 -13.96 -14.54
CA GLU A 170 23.20 -15.27 -14.09
C GLU A 170 22.79 -16.35 -15.08
N VAL A 171 23.78 -17.16 -15.48
CA VAL A 171 23.55 -18.34 -16.31
C VAL A 171 23.89 -19.57 -15.48
N TYR A 172 22.89 -20.43 -15.31
CA TYR A 172 23.02 -21.71 -14.63
C TYR A 172 22.86 -22.87 -15.61
N LYS A 173 23.67 -23.91 -15.41
CA LYS A 173 23.61 -25.18 -16.12
C LYS A 173 23.22 -26.29 -15.16
N ARG A 174 22.76 -27.41 -15.73
CA ARG A 174 22.50 -28.63 -14.96
C ARG A 174 23.79 -29.08 -14.26
N GLY A 175 23.68 -29.38 -12.97
CA GLY A 175 24.80 -29.75 -12.12
C GLY A 175 25.44 -28.58 -11.37
N ASP A 176 25.13 -27.33 -11.72
CA ASP A 176 25.67 -26.17 -11.00
C ASP A 176 25.13 -26.10 -9.59
N ARG A 177 25.98 -25.72 -8.64
CA ARG A 177 25.56 -25.39 -7.27
C ARG A 177 24.93 -24.01 -7.26
N ILE A 178 23.84 -23.86 -6.53
CA ILE A 178 23.11 -22.60 -6.41
C ILE A 178 22.65 -22.41 -4.97
N ARG A 179 22.87 -21.20 -4.44
CA ARG A 179 22.25 -20.74 -3.21
C ARG A 179 21.04 -19.88 -3.55
N ALA A 180 19.99 -19.92 -2.76
CA ALA A 180 18.85 -19.02 -2.97
C ALA A 180 18.10 -18.79 -1.67
N TYR A 181 17.39 -17.67 -1.62
CA TYR A 181 16.49 -17.33 -0.53
C TYR A 181 15.17 -18.09 -0.69
N VAL A 182 14.67 -18.71 0.37
CA VAL A 182 13.33 -19.30 0.38
C VAL A 182 12.30 -18.17 0.46
N LEU A 183 11.71 -17.84 -0.68
CA LEU A 183 10.71 -16.77 -0.81
C LEU A 183 9.39 -17.21 -0.18
N ASP A 184 8.95 -18.43 -0.50
CA ASP A 184 7.70 -18.96 0.02
C ASP A 184 7.66 -20.50 -0.02
N VAL A 185 6.83 -21.09 0.83
CA VAL A 185 6.59 -22.53 0.88
C VAL A 185 5.07 -22.76 0.91
N GLN A 186 4.54 -23.24 -0.21
CA GLN A 186 3.10 -23.34 -0.44
C GLN A 186 2.65 -24.80 -0.51
N ARG A 187 1.42 -25.08 -0.06
CA ARG A 187 0.73 -26.33 -0.36
C ARG A 187 0.03 -26.20 -1.71
N THR A 188 0.23 -27.18 -2.58
CA THR A 188 -0.41 -27.23 -3.90
C THR A 188 -1.20 -28.51 -4.05
N SER A 189 -2.05 -28.61 -5.06
CA SER A 189 -2.78 -29.85 -5.37
C SER A 189 -1.85 -31.03 -5.71
N GLY A 190 -0.59 -30.76 -6.03
CA GLY A 190 0.46 -31.76 -6.29
C GLY A 190 1.36 -32.05 -5.09
N GLY A 191 1.05 -31.54 -3.89
CA GLY A 191 1.86 -31.69 -2.68
C GLY A 191 2.34 -30.34 -2.16
N TYR A 192 3.63 -30.06 -2.31
CA TYR A 192 4.25 -28.81 -1.86
C TYR A 192 4.95 -28.07 -3.02
N GLN A 193 5.21 -26.79 -2.83
CA GLN A 193 6.06 -26.01 -3.71
C GLN A 193 6.93 -25.06 -2.88
N ILE A 194 8.25 -25.26 -2.95
CA ILE A 194 9.24 -24.36 -2.37
C ILE A 194 9.64 -23.37 -3.47
N VAL A 195 9.31 -22.10 -3.29
CA VAL A 195 9.65 -21.02 -4.20
C VAL A 195 10.91 -20.33 -3.71
N LEU A 196 11.92 -20.30 -4.56
CA LEU A 196 13.20 -19.66 -4.30
C LEU A 196 13.28 -18.30 -4.98
N SER A 197 14.13 -17.43 -4.44
CA SER A 197 14.50 -16.15 -5.05
C SER A 197 15.98 -15.87 -4.90
N ARG A 198 16.57 -15.31 -5.96
CA ARG A 198 17.89 -14.70 -5.92
C ARG A 198 17.83 -13.18 -6.09
N THR A 199 16.67 -12.62 -6.46
CA THR A 199 16.45 -11.17 -6.64
C THR A 199 16.04 -10.47 -5.36
N HIS A 200 15.41 -11.18 -4.41
CA HIS A 200 14.88 -10.58 -3.18
C HIS A 200 15.97 -9.85 -2.35
N PRO A 201 15.72 -8.65 -1.80
CA PRO A 201 16.71 -7.90 -1.01
C PRO A 201 17.24 -8.68 0.20
N ASN A 202 16.37 -9.43 0.90
CA ASN A 202 16.79 -10.25 2.04
C ASN A 202 17.77 -11.37 1.68
N PHE A 203 17.87 -11.77 0.40
CA PHE A 203 18.93 -12.69 -0.01
C PHE A 203 20.30 -12.09 0.26
N LEU A 204 20.50 -10.82 -0.10
CA LEU A 204 21.74 -10.10 0.18
C LEU A 204 21.98 -9.93 1.68
N ALA A 205 20.94 -9.56 2.44
CA ALA A 205 21.06 -9.43 3.91
C ALA A 205 21.49 -10.75 4.57
N LYS A 206 20.89 -11.88 4.16
CA LYS A 206 21.24 -13.20 4.67
C LYS A 206 22.62 -13.67 4.23
N LEU A 207 23.08 -13.30 3.03
CA LEU A 207 24.46 -13.57 2.61
C LEU A 207 25.46 -12.84 3.51
N PHE A 208 25.21 -11.57 3.85
CA PHE A 208 26.02 -10.86 4.84
C PHE A 208 25.95 -11.50 6.22
N GLN A 209 24.78 -11.97 6.66
CA GLN A 209 24.65 -12.69 7.93
C GLN A 209 25.50 -13.97 7.97
N LEU A 210 25.66 -14.68 6.84
CA LEU A 210 26.52 -15.86 6.76
C LEU A 210 28.01 -15.52 6.69
N GLU A 211 28.37 -14.39 6.07
CA GLU A 211 29.76 -14.00 5.82
C GLU A 211 30.38 -13.18 6.98
N VAL A 212 29.56 -12.44 7.72
CA VAL A 212 30.00 -11.47 8.74
C VAL A 212 29.53 -11.92 10.13
N PRO A 213 30.44 -12.41 11.01
CA PRO A 213 30.10 -12.88 12.35
C PRO A 213 29.35 -11.86 13.20
N GLU A 214 29.73 -10.60 13.10
CA GLU A 214 29.15 -9.47 13.84
C GLU A 214 27.70 -9.20 13.41
N VAL A 215 27.31 -9.60 12.18
CA VAL A 215 25.91 -9.56 11.72
C VAL A 215 25.14 -10.80 12.20
N ALA A 216 25.81 -11.94 12.33
CA ALA A 216 25.21 -13.18 12.81
C ALA A 216 24.85 -13.12 14.30
N ASP A 217 25.72 -12.55 15.13
CA ASP A 217 25.50 -12.39 16.58
C ASP A 217 24.65 -11.15 16.94
N GLY A 218 24.41 -10.26 15.99
CA GLY A 218 23.55 -9.09 16.12
C GLY A 218 24.25 -7.83 16.64
N THR A 219 25.58 -7.84 16.80
CA THR A 219 26.40 -6.65 17.12
C THR A 219 26.23 -5.57 16.05
N VAL A 220 26.28 -5.97 14.78
CA VAL A 220 26.00 -5.14 13.60
C VAL A 220 24.64 -5.51 13.03
N LYS A 221 23.75 -4.54 12.91
CA LYS A 221 22.42 -4.69 12.32
C LYS A 221 22.38 -4.13 10.91
N ILE A 222 21.82 -4.91 9.99
CA ILE A 222 21.44 -4.44 8.65
C ILE A 222 20.08 -3.73 8.79
N MET A 223 20.08 -2.42 8.65
CA MET A 223 18.91 -1.57 8.84
C MET A 223 18.03 -1.49 7.59
N ALA A 224 18.65 -1.47 6.41
CA ALA A 224 17.93 -1.41 5.14
C ALA A 224 18.78 -1.98 4.00
N VAL A 225 18.10 -2.51 2.97
CA VAL A 225 18.73 -2.98 1.73
C VAL A 225 17.95 -2.45 0.54
N ALA A 226 18.62 -1.70 -0.32
CA ALA A 226 18.10 -1.28 -1.62
C ALA A 226 18.89 -1.98 -2.72
N ARG A 227 18.19 -2.65 -3.64
CA ARG A 227 18.85 -3.56 -4.60
C ARG A 227 18.26 -3.45 -6.00
N GLU A 228 19.14 -3.40 -6.99
CA GLU A 228 18.87 -3.67 -8.40
C GLU A 228 19.64 -4.95 -8.78
N PRO A 229 18.97 -6.14 -8.78
CA PRO A 229 19.65 -7.44 -8.82
C PRO A 229 20.56 -7.62 -10.04
N GLY A 230 21.80 -8.07 -9.81
CA GLY A 230 22.82 -8.27 -10.84
C GLY A 230 23.48 -6.98 -11.33
N GLU A 231 23.18 -5.84 -10.72
CA GLU A 231 23.79 -4.55 -11.08
C GLU A 231 24.46 -3.91 -9.88
N ARG A 232 23.65 -3.42 -8.93
CA ARG A 232 24.13 -2.67 -7.79
C ARG A 232 23.15 -2.76 -6.62
N ALA A 233 23.70 -2.79 -5.41
CA ALA A 233 22.96 -2.72 -4.16
C ALA A 233 23.60 -1.71 -3.20
N LYS A 234 22.76 -1.16 -2.32
CA LYS A 234 23.16 -0.36 -1.17
C LYS A 234 22.65 -1.06 0.09
N VAL A 235 23.52 -1.22 1.07
CA VAL A 235 23.21 -1.88 2.36
C VAL A 235 23.53 -0.89 3.48
N ALA A 236 22.51 -0.55 4.26
CA ALA A 236 22.66 0.34 5.41
C ALA A 236 22.90 -0.48 6.67
N VAL A 237 23.98 -0.19 7.39
CA VAL A 237 24.40 -0.95 8.58
C VAL A 237 24.60 -0.02 9.77
N MET A 238 24.31 -0.52 10.98
CA MET A 238 24.52 0.17 12.25
C MET A 238 25.13 -0.82 13.25
N SER A 239 26.06 -0.37 14.08
CA SER A 239 26.56 -1.16 15.21
C SER A 239 25.78 -0.79 16.47
N LEU A 240 25.43 -1.79 17.28
CA LEU A 240 24.96 -1.59 18.65
C LEU A 240 26.11 -1.35 19.63
N ASP A 241 27.32 -1.79 19.27
CA ASP A 241 28.54 -1.61 20.03
C ASP A 241 29.33 -0.40 19.49
N PRO A 242 29.57 0.65 20.29
CA PRO A 242 30.32 1.83 19.85
C PRO A 242 31.78 1.53 19.50
N ASP A 243 32.37 0.44 19.99
CA ASP A 243 33.75 0.05 19.71
C ASP A 243 33.88 -0.73 18.39
N VAL A 244 32.77 -1.07 17.75
CA VAL A 244 32.73 -1.82 16.49
C VAL A 244 32.29 -0.93 15.34
N ASP A 245 33.16 -0.74 14.35
CA ASP A 245 32.79 -0.09 13.08
C ASP A 245 31.94 -1.03 12.21
N PRO A 246 30.65 -0.72 11.96
CA PRO A 246 29.77 -1.60 11.20
C PRO A 246 30.17 -1.70 9.72
N VAL A 247 30.75 -0.65 9.14
CA VAL A 247 31.19 -0.67 7.73
C VAL A 247 32.43 -1.54 7.61
N GLY A 248 33.44 -1.30 8.45
CA GLY A 248 34.67 -2.10 8.52
C GLY A 248 34.40 -3.58 8.76
N ALA A 249 33.47 -3.91 9.67
CA ALA A 249 33.08 -5.30 9.94
C ALA A 249 32.50 -5.99 8.69
N CYS A 250 31.62 -5.32 7.94
CA CYS A 250 31.02 -5.90 6.74
C CYS A 250 31.98 -5.94 5.53
N VAL A 251 32.92 -5.00 5.43
CA VAL A 251 33.92 -4.95 4.37
C VAL A 251 35.00 -6.02 4.61
N GLY A 252 35.48 -6.17 5.84
CA GLY A 252 36.59 -7.05 6.19
C GLY A 252 37.95 -6.55 5.69
N LEU A 253 39.02 -7.30 5.99
CA LEU A 253 40.38 -6.94 5.60
C LEU A 253 40.49 -6.79 4.07
N ARG A 254 40.79 -5.56 3.61
CA ARG A 254 40.87 -5.20 2.17
C ARG A 254 39.60 -5.57 1.37
N GLY A 255 38.44 -5.59 2.02
CA GLY A 255 37.19 -5.91 1.34
C GLY A 255 36.91 -7.41 1.15
N SER A 256 37.67 -8.30 1.79
CA SER A 256 37.55 -9.75 1.57
C SER A 256 36.11 -10.29 1.76
N ARG A 257 35.42 -9.87 2.83
CA ARG A 257 34.06 -10.33 3.15
C ARG A 257 33.05 -9.85 2.12
N VAL A 258 33.04 -8.55 1.83
CA VAL A 258 32.12 -8.00 0.81
C VAL A 258 32.41 -8.58 -0.58
N GLN A 259 33.67 -8.84 -0.93
CA GLN A 259 34.02 -9.47 -2.21
C GLN A 259 33.48 -10.90 -2.34
N ASN A 260 33.47 -11.69 -1.25
CA ASN A 260 32.86 -13.03 -1.27
C ASN A 260 31.35 -12.95 -1.58
N VAL A 261 30.65 -11.98 -1.01
CA VAL A 261 29.22 -11.74 -1.30
C VAL A 261 29.01 -11.24 -2.73
N VAL A 262 29.85 -10.31 -3.21
CA VAL A 262 29.85 -9.84 -4.61
C VAL A 262 30.05 -11.01 -5.58
N GLN A 263 30.95 -11.94 -5.25
CA GLN A 263 31.27 -13.10 -6.07
C GLN A 263 30.11 -14.11 -6.11
N GLU A 264 29.43 -14.34 -4.98
CA GLU A 264 28.20 -15.15 -4.92
C GLU A 264 27.08 -14.55 -5.80
N LEU A 265 27.01 -13.22 -5.91
CA LEU A 265 26.06 -12.50 -6.77
C LEU A 265 26.62 -12.20 -8.18
N ARG A 266 27.68 -12.90 -8.59
CA ARG A 266 28.33 -12.82 -9.91
C ARG A 266 28.70 -11.40 -10.36
N GLY A 267 29.21 -10.58 -9.44
CA GLY A 267 29.74 -9.24 -9.74
C GLY A 267 28.75 -8.10 -9.54
N GLU A 268 27.62 -8.33 -8.86
CA GLU A 268 26.75 -7.25 -8.38
C GLU A 268 27.55 -6.30 -7.46
N LYS A 269 27.57 -5.00 -7.77
CA LYS A 269 28.32 -4.01 -6.98
C LYS A 269 27.60 -3.70 -5.67
N ILE A 270 28.26 -3.78 -4.53
CA ILE A 270 27.63 -3.54 -3.23
C ILE A 270 28.30 -2.34 -2.56
N ASP A 271 27.49 -1.33 -2.23
CA ASP A 271 27.90 -0.21 -1.37
C ASP A 271 27.40 -0.49 0.06
N ILE A 272 28.31 -0.50 1.02
CA ILE A 272 27.98 -0.59 2.46
C ILE A 272 28.03 0.82 3.03
N ILE A 273 26.94 1.23 3.67
CA ILE A 273 26.69 2.61 4.06
C ILE A 273 26.36 2.65 5.56
N PRO A 274 26.97 3.56 6.33
CA PRO A 274 26.60 3.74 7.72
C PRO A 274 25.19 4.34 7.82
N TRP A 275 24.29 3.62 8.50
CA TRP A 275 22.95 4.10 8.82
C TRP A 275 23.01 5.20 9.89
N HIS A 276 22.09 6.14 9.82
CA HIS A 276 21.96 7.19 10.82
C HIS A 276 20.46 7.52 11.03
N GLU A 277 20.09 7.89 12.25
CA GLU A 277 18.70 8.22 12.61
C GLU A 277 18.23 9.54 11.96
N ASP A 278 19.09 10.55 11.94
CA ASP A 278 18.87 11.79 11.17
C ASP A 278 18.86 11.51 9.66
N PRO A 279 17.71 11.70 8.98
CA PRO A 279 17.55 11.39 7.58
C PRO A 279 18.43 12.27 6.68
N ALA A 280 18.82 13.48 7.11
CA ALA A 280 19.73 14.35 6.37
C ALA A 280 21.14 13.74 6.28
N ARG A 281 21.66 13.26 7.41
CA ARG A 281 22.96 12.56 7.44
C ARG A 281 22.89 11.23 6.71
N PHE A 282 21.80 10.49 6.88
CA PHE A 282 21.66 9.20 6.23
C PHE A 282 21.61 9.32 4.70
N VAL A 283 20.94 10.33 4.16
CA VAL A 283 20.91 10.53 2.70
C VAL A 283 22.26 10.96 2.12
N CYS A 284 23.04 11.77 2.84
CA CYS A 284 24.43 12.08 2.46
C CYS A 284 25.26 10.80 2.33
N ASN A 285 25.14 9.90 3.32
CA ASN A 285 25.84 8.62 3.29
C ASN A 285 25.33 7.73 2.13
N ALA A 286 24.02 7.74 1.87
CA ALA A 286 23.41 6.93 0.81
C ALA A 286 23.80 7.36 -0.61
N LEU A 287 24.03 8.66 -0.83
CA LEU A 287 24.46 9.23 -2.12
C LEU A 287 25.97 9.11 -2.37
N ALA A 288 26.76 8.70 -1.37
CA ALA A 288 28.18 8.46 -1.53
C ALA A 288 28.46 7.59 -2.78
N PRO A 289 29.47 7.94 -3.59
CA PRO A 289 30.57 8.88 -3.31
C PRO A 289 30.32 10.37 -3.63
N ALA A 290 29.14 10.76 -4.10
CA ALA A 290 28.86 12.16 -4.44
C ALA A 290 28.79 13.04 -3.19
N LYS A 291 29.42 14.23 -3.24
CA LYS A 291 29.36 15.22 -2.16
C LYS A 291 28.10 16.07 -2.28
N VAL A 292 27.42 16.27 -1.15
CA VAL A 292 26.21 17.08 -1.03
C VAL A 292 26.55 18.45 -0.46
N SER A 293 26.04 19.52 -1.09
CA SER A 293 26.21 20.90 -0.63
C SER A 293 25.11 21.31 0.35
N LYS A 294 23.84 21.08 -0.03
CA LYS A 294 22.66 21.48 0.76
C LYS A 294 21.55 20.44 0.63
N ILE A 295 20.70 20.35 1.65
CA ILE A 295 19.53 19.48 1.67
C ILE A 295 18.33 20.30 2.17
N TYR A 296 17.27 20.33 1.38
CA TYR A 296 15.96 20.83 1.80
C TYR A 296 15.04 19.64 2.06
N ILE A 297 14.43 19.60 3.24
CA ILE A 297 13.64 18.45 3.70
C ILE A 297 12.21 18.89 3.89
N ASN A 298 11.29 18.26 3.17
CA ASN A 298 9.86 18.39 3.42
C ASN A 298 9.35 17.13 4.13
N LYS A 299 9.06 17.26 5.42
CA LYS A 299 8.64 16.15 6.29
C LYS A 299 7.21 15.68 6.01
N SER A 300 6.31 16.54 5.55
CA SER A 300 4.91 16.17 5.30
C SER A 300 4.80 15.27 4.06
N GLU A 301 5.53 15.60 3.00
CA GLU A 301 5.54 14.83 1.75
C GLU A 301 6.57 13.69 1.72
N LYS A 302 7.48 13.63 2.70
CA LYS A 302 8.66 12.74 2.71
C LYS A 302 9.50 12.90 1.45
N THR A 303 9.73 14.16 1.06
CA THR A 303 10.56 14.55 -0.07
C THR A 303 11.81 15.27 0.40
N MET A 304 12.93 15.03 -0.28
CA MET A 304 14.20 15.73 -0.07
C MET A 304 14.68 16.29 -1.40
N GLU A 305 15.05 17.57 -1.39
CA GLU A 305 15.73 18.21 -2.49
C GLU A 305 17.20 18.42 -2.13
N ILE A 306 18.07 17.82 -2.93
CA ILE A 306 19.49 17.73 -2.65
C ILE A 306 20.24 18.55 -3.68
N VAL A 307 21.03 19.50 -3.19
CA VAL A 307 21.89 20.34 -4.01
C VAL A 307 23.30 19.79 -3.97
N VAL A 308 23.86 19.55 -5.15
CA VAL A 308 25.23 19.06 -5.34
C VAL A 308 26.01 20.02 -6.25
N PRO A 309 27.35 20.06 -6.15
CA PRO A 309 28.17 20.77 -7.13
C PRO A 309 27.93 20.25 -8.55
N ASP A 310 28.06 21.10 -9.56
CA ASP A 310 27.78 20.76 -10.96
C ASP A 310 28.62 19.57 -11.49
N ASP A 311 29.86 19.42 -11.04
CA ASP A 311 30.74 18.29 -11.37
C ASP A 311 30.31 16.98 -10.70
N GLN A 312 29.59 17.05 -9.59
CA GLN A 312 29.09 15.91 -8.82
C GLN A 312 27.69 15.45 -9.27
N LEU A 313 26.95 16.24 -10.04
CA LEU A 313 25.58 15.94 -10.45
C LEU A 313 25.45 14.57 -11.13
N SER A 314 26.33 14.29 -12.08
CA SER A 314 26.33 13.02 -12.81
C SER A 314 26.60 11.82 -11.89
N LEU A 315 27.49 11.99 -10.92
CA LEU A 315 27.82 10.95 -9.94
C LEU A 315 26.67 10.71 -8.96
N ALA A 316 26.02 11.78 -8.51
CA ALA A 316 24.90 11.74 -7.57
C ALA A 316 23.68 11.04 -8.18
N ILE A 317 23.35 11.34 -9.44
CA ILE A 317 22.28 10.67 -10.19
C ILE A 317 22.67 9.22 -10.52
N GLY A 318 23.90 9.02 -11.00
CA GLY A 318 24.40 7.74 -11.46
C GLY A 318 23.86 7.34 -12.84
N LYS A 319 24.44 6.28 -13.44
CA LYS A 319 24.03 5.78 -14.75
C LYS A 319 22.54 5.42 -14.76
N GLY A 320 21.74 6.10 -15.59
CA GLY A 320 20.29 5.89 -15.68
C GLY A 320 19.51 6.21 -14.40
N GLY A 321 20.06 7.03 -13.50
CA GLY A 321 19.44 7.35 -12.22
C GLY A 321 19.56 6.25 -11.17
N GLN A 322 20.42 5.25 -11.37
CA GLN A 322 20.55 4.11 -10.47
C GLN A 322 20.96 4.52 -9.04
N ASN A 323 21.90 5.46 -8.88
CA ASN A 323 22.40 5.83 -7.56
C ASN A 323 21.31 6.53 -6.73
N VAL A 324 20.64 7.53 -7.30
CA VAL A 324 19.53 8.25 -6.64
C VAL A 324 18.35 7.32 -6.35
N ARG A 325 18.02 6.38 -7.26
CA ARG A 325 16.92 5.42 -7.03
C ARG A 325 17.22 4.45 -5.89
N LEU A 326 18.45 3.95 -5.82
CA LEU A 326 18.90 3.09 -4.72
C LEU A 326 18.92 3.85 -3.40
N ALA A 327 19.43 5.09 -3.38
CA ALA A 327 19.44 5.94 -2.19
C ALA A 327 18.00 6.24 -1.72
N SER A 328 17.09 6.58 -2.63
CA SER A 328 15.69 6.84 -2.33
C SER A 328 14.99 5.62 -1.72
N LYS A 329 15.20 4.43 -2.29
CA LYS A 329 14.68 3.18 -1.72
C LYS A 329 15.29 2.84 -0.35
N LEU A 330 16.57 3.13 -0.15
CA LEU A 330 17.30 2.83 1.09
C LEU A 330 16.85 3.72 2.25
N VAL A 331 16.70 5.01 1.99
CA VAL A 331 16.29 6.02 2.97
C VAL A 331 14.77 5.98 3.17
N GLY A 332 14.00 5.57 2.16
CA GLY A 332 12.54 5.56 2.19
C GLY A 332 11.91 6.93 1.91
N TRP A 333 12.65 7.83 1.27
CA TRP A 333 12.24 9.20 0.92
C TRP A 333 12.38 9.41 -0.58
N ARG A 334 11.53 10.28 -1.15
CA ARG A 334 11.72 10.71 -2.55
C ARG A 334 12.84 11.73 -2.59
N ILE A 335 13.85 11.48 -3.41
CA ILE A 335 15.03 12.33 -3.52
C ILE A 335 15.04 12.98 -4.91
N ASP A 336 15.06 14.30 -4.96
CA ASP A 336 15.37 15.08 -6.17
C ASP A 336 16.77 15.69 -6.05
N ILE A 337 17.54 15.68 -7.13
CA ILE A 337 18.92 16.17 -7.15
C ILE A 337 19.04 17.30 -8.16
N LYS A 338 19.51 18.46 -7.70
CA LYS A 338 19.76 19.63 -8.54
C LYS A 338 21.20 20.10 -8.37
N SER A 339 21.76 20.70 -9.41
CA SER A 339 23.07 21.34 -9.30
C SER A 339 22.97 22.72 -8.68
N GLU A 340 24.07 23.20 -8.09
CA GLU A 340 24.15 24.56 -7.55
C GLU A 340 23.78 25.62 -8.59
N SER A 341 24.32 25.53 -9.81
CA SER A 341 23.99 26.47 -10.89
C SER A 341 22.50 26.46 -11.27
N LYS A 342 21.87 25.28 -11.26
CA LYS A 342 20.43 25.14 -11.55
C LYS A 342 19.59 25.74 -10.43
N MET A 343 20.00 25.53 -9.17
CA MET A 343 19.32 26.10 -8.02
C MET A 343 19.43 27.61 -7.98
N GLU A 344 20.59 28.16 -8.33
CA GLU A 344 20.79 29.60 -8.39
C GLU A 344 19.90 30.24 -9.46
N LYS A 345 19.81 29.64 -10.65
CA LYS A 345 18.88 30.08 -11.71
C LYS A 345 17.42 30.01 -11.26
N LEU A 346 17.02 28.90 -10.65
CA LEU A 346 15.65 28.75 -10.16
C LEU A 346 15.32 29.78 -9.07
N SER A 347 16.27 30.04 -8.17
CA SER A 347 16.13 31.07 -7.13
C SER A 347 15.97 32.46 -7.76
N GLN A 348 16.78 32.77 -8.78
CA GLN A 348 16.69 34.04 -9.51
C GLN A 348 15.36 34.19 -10.27
N GLU A 349 14.87 33.13 -10.91
CA GLU A 349 13.57 33.11 -11.58
C GLU A 349 12.41 33.33 -10.60
N ILE A 350 12.45 32.66 -9.44
CA ILE A 350 11.44 32.85 -8.37
C ILE A 350 11.50 34.27 -7.83
N ILE A 351 12.70 34.77 -7.50
CA ILE A 351 12.88 36.15 -7.03
C ILE A 351 12.36 37.16 -8.06
N SER A 352 12.61 36.93 -9.36
CA SER A 352 12.11 37.79 -10.43
C SER A 352 10.58 37.78 -10.50
N LYS A 353 9.94 36.61 -10.34
CA LYS A 353 8.47 36.52 -10.29
C LYS A 353 7.89 37.21 -9.07
N LEU A 354 8.52 37.07 -7.90
CA LEU A 354 8.09 37.77 -6.69
C LEU A 354 8.23 39.29 -6.82
N GLN A 355 9.19 39.80 -7.61
CA GLN A 355 9.32 41.23 -7.91
C GLN A 355 8.20 41.76 -8.81
N GLU A 356 7.45 40.91 -9.51
CA GLU A 356 6.27 41.35 -10.27
C GLU A 356 5.14 41.81 -9.33
N ILE A 357 5.16 41.40 -8.06
CA ILE A 357 4.19 41.81 -7.05
C ILE A 357 4.36 43.31 -6.75
N PRO A 358 3.29 44.12 -6.92
CA PRO A 358 3.33 45.53 -6.57
C PRO A 358 3.80 45.77 -5.12
N GLY A 359 4.80 46.61 -4.93
CA GLY A 359 5.38 46.92 -3.61
C GLY A 359 6.53 46.01 -3.17
N VAL A 360 6.87 44.97 -3.95
CA VAL A 360 7.99 44.06 -3.70
C VAL A 360 9.21 44.45 -4.54
N GLY A 361 10.19 45.11 -3.91
CA GLY A 361 11.51 45.34 -4.52
C GLY A 361 12.43 44.13 -4.35
N GLU A 362 13.63 44.17 -4.96
CA GLU A 362 14.59 43.05 -4.94
C GLU A 362 14.92 42.55 -3.51
N LEU A 363 15.10 43.46 -2.56
CA LEU A 363 15.39 43.11 -1.17
C LEU A 363 14.22 42.37 -0.51
N ILE A 364 12.99 42.81 -0.76
CA ILE A 364 11.78 42.18 -0.22
C ILE A 364 11.55 40.82 -0.88
N ALA A 365 11.76 40.70 -2.20
CA ALA A 365 11.66 39.43 -2.91
C ALA A 365 12.67 38.39 -2.40
N ARG A 366 13.91 38.81 -2.09
CA ARG A 366 14.92 37.94 -1.49
C ARG A 366 14.55 37.51 -0.07
N LEU A 367 13.98 38.42 0.73
CA LEU A 367 13.49 38.10 2.07
C LEU A 367 12.33 37.09 2.00
N LEU A 368 11.34 37.34 1.14
CA LEU A 368 10.23 36.42 0.89
C LEU A 368 10.74 35.02 0.52
N TYR A 369 11.69 34.93 -0.42
CA TYR A 369 12.28 33.66 -0.82
C TYR A 369 12.97 32.91 0.34
N ASN A 370 13.73 33.64 1.17
CA ASN A 370 14.44 33.05 2.31
C ASN A 370 13.48 32.57 3.42
N GLU A 371 12.33 33.22 3.55
CA GLU A 371 11.27 32.87 4.50
C GLU A 371 10.34 31.77 3.96
N GLY A 372 10.63 31.24 2.76
CA GLY A 372 9.98 30.05 2.21
C GLY A 372 8.87 30.33 1.21
N PHE A 373 8.69 31.57 0.76
CA PHE A 373 7.73 31.92 -0.29
C PHE A 373 8.35 31.68 -1.67
N TYR A 374 7.88 30.65 -2.37
CA TYR A 374 8.39 30.23 -3.67
C TYR A 374 7.45 30.57 -4.84
N SER A 375 6.26 31.10 -4.55
CA SER A 375 5.25 31.45 -5.55
C SER A 375 4.44 32.68 -5.16
N VAL A 376 3.79 33.33 -6.13
CA VAL A 376 2.94 34.51 -5.88
C VAL A 376 1.66 34.07 -5.15
N GLU A 377 1.20 32.86 -5.44
CA GLU A 377 0.06 32.19 -4.82
C GLU A 377 0.26 32.04 -3.31
N GLU A 378 1.44 31.59 -2.87
CA GLU A 378 1.76 31.48 -1.45
C GLU A 378 1.71 32.84 -0.75
N VAL A 379 2.23 33.90 -1.39
CA VAL A 379 2.17 35.26 -0.83
C VAL A 379 0.73 35.78 -0.76
N ALA A 380 -0.13 35.39 -1.70
CA ALA A 380 -1.54 35.79 -1.74
C ALA A 380 -2.41 35.12 -0.66
N GLU A 381 -1.93 34.03 -0.04
CA GLU A 381 -2.65 33.24 0.97
C GLU A 381 -2.22 33.55 2.41
N VAL A 382 -1.21 34.41 2.60
CA VAL A 382 -0.68 34.75 3.92
C VAL A 382 -1.46 35.91 4.53
N GLU A 383 -1.71 35.83 5.83
CA GLU A 383 -2.31 36.92 6.59
C GLU A 383 -1.36 38.14 6.62
N PRO A 384 -1.84 39.37 6.29
CA PRO A 384 -0.99 40.56 6.23
C PRO A 384 -0.21 40.84 7.52
N GLU A 385 -0.75 40.46 8.66
CA GLU A 385 -0.13 40.64 9.99
C GLU A 385 1.05 39.70 10.21
N GLU A 386 0.96 38.47 9.70
CA GLU A 386 2.04 37.50 9.71
C GLU A 386 3.14 37.94 8.75
N LEU A 387 2.75 38.36 7.54
CA LEU A 387 3.70 38.85 6.55
C LEU A 387 4.45 40.10 7.01
N ALA A 388 3.77 41.03 7.70
CA ALA A 388 4.39 42.21 8.30
C ALA A 388 5.49 41.86 9.32
N LYS A 389 5.24 40.85 10.16
CA LYS A 389 6.22 40.35 11.15
C LYS A 389 7.41 39.68 10.48
N ILE A 390 7.16 38.84 9.48
CA ILE A 390 8.19 38.12 8.73
C ILE A 390 9.13 39.11 8.01
N LEU A 391 8.56 40.10 7.33
CA LEU A 391 9.33 41.05 6.52
C LEU A 391 9.87 42.26 7.32
N GLY A 392 9.41 42.46 8.55
CA GLY A 392 9.74 43.63 9.36
C GLY A 392 9.25 44.94 8.75
N VAL A 393 8.12 44.92 8.05
CA VAL A 393 7.52 46.08 7.37
C VAL A 393 6.23 46.54 8.08
N PRO A 394 5.80 47.80 7.90
CA PRO A 394 4.52 48.26 8.43
C PRO A 394 3.34 47.43 7.89
N LEU A 395 2.30 47.24 8.72
CA LEU A 395 1.11 46.44 8.38
C LEU A 395 0.46 46.90 7.06
N GLU A 396 0.38 48.20 6.83
CA GLU A 396 -0.18 48.76 5.58
C GLU A 396 0.60 48.31 4.35
N LYS A 397 1.93 48.26 4.43
CA LYS A 397 2.76 47.78 3.33
C LYS A 397 2.61 46.28 3.09
N ALA A 398 2.43 45.49 4.15
CA ALA A 398 2.15 44.06 4.03
C ALA A 398 0.79 43.81 3.38
N LYS A 399 -0.25 44.58 3.74
CA LYS A 399 -1.57 44.55 3.09
C LYS A 399 -1.48 44.87 1.60
N GLU A 400 -0.70 45.87 1.22
CA GLU A 400 -0.46 46.21 -0.19
C GLU A 400 0.19 45.05 -0.98
N ILE A 401 1.19 44.40 -0.39
CA ILE A 401 1.88 43.26 -1.01
C ILE A 401 0.93 42.07 -1.20
N VAL A 402 0.16 41.70 -0.17
CA VAL A 402 -0.81 40.59 -0.24
C VAL A 402 -1.90 40.90 -1.28
N ARG A 403 -2.46 42.11 -1.25
CA ARG A 403 -3.45 42.55 -2.24
C ARG A 403 -2.88 42.56 -3.66
N GLY A 404 -1.62 42.97 -3.82
CA GLY A 404 -0.90 42.91 -5.09
C GLY A 404 -0.74 41.49 -5.61
N ALA A 405 -0.38 40.55 -4.73
CA ALA A 405 -0.27 39.13 -5.06
C ALA A 405 -1.63 38.52 -5.44
N GLN A 406 -2.70 38.81 -4.67
CA GLN A 406 -4.06 38.35 -4.97
C GLN A 406 -4.56 38.82 -6.34
N LYS A 407 -4.27 40.07 -6.71
CA LYS A 407 -4.59 40.61 -8.04
C LYS A 407 -3.88 39.86 -9.17
N LEU A 408 -2.60 39.52 -8.98
CA LEU A 408 -1.82 38.77 -9.99
C LEU A 408 -2.31 37.33 -10.15
N VAL A 409 -2.78 36.70 -9.07
CA VAL A 409 -3.33 35.34 -9.05
C VAL A 409 -4.80 35.30 -9.53
N GLY A 410 -5.43 36.46 -9.74
CA GLY A 410 -6.81 36.56 -10.20
C GLY A 410 -7.85 36.25 -9.12
N LYS A 411 -7.48 36.34 -7.83
CA LYS A 411 -8.45 36.34 -6.72
C LYS A 411 -9.07 37.74 -6.68
N GLU A 412 -10.35 37.86 -7.04
CA GLU A 412 -11.11 39.11 -6.85
C GLU A 412 -11.11 39.47 -5.36
N VAL A 413 -10.62 40.66 -5.05
CA VAL A 413 -10.66 41.21 -3.69
C VAL A 413 -12.11 41.53 -3.40
N VAL A 414 -12.76 40.74 -2.54
CA VAL A 414 -14.13 41.03 -2.10
C VAL A 414 -14.10 42.29 -1.24
N GLU A 415 -14.78 43.34 -1.70
CA GLU A 415 -14.98 44.63 -1.02
C GLU A 415 -15.93 44.48 0.19
N GLU A 416 -15.60 43.63 1.17
CA GLU A 416 -16.45 43.40 2.36
C GLU A 416 -16.22 44.42 3.50
N GLU A 417 -15.07 45.10 3.55
CA GLU A 417 -14.77 46.07 4.62
C GLU A 417 -15.46 47.44 4.43
N GLU A 418 -15.67 47.91 3.20
CA GLU A 418 -16.30 49.23 2.96
C GLU A 418 -17.83 49.24 3.24
N GLU A 419 -18.54 48.13 3.00
CA GLU A 419 -19.99 48.05 3.28
C GLU A 419 -20.34 48.06 4.78
N LEU A 420 -19.43 47.59 5.65
CA LEU A 420 -19.65 47.49 7.09
C LEU A 420 -19.56 48.86 7.78
N ASP A 421 -18.61 49.70 7.36
CA ASP A 421 -18.43 51.05 7.91
C ASP A 421 -19.57 51.99 7.50
N GLU A 422 -20.06 51.93 6.26
CA GLU A 422 -21.19 52.73 5.82
C GLU A 422 -22.50 52.38 6.55
N LYS A 423 -22.74 51.09 6.82
CA LYS A 423 -23.89 50.65 7.63
C LYS A 423 -23.81 51.18 9.06
N ALA A 424 -22.64 51.14 9.68
CA ALA A 424 -22.45 51.63 11.04
C ALA A 424 -22.68 53.15 11.14
N GLU A 425 -22.27 53.92 10.14
CA GLU A 425 -22.54 55.37 10.10
C GLU A 425 -24.02 55.71 9.89
N ARG A 426 -24.73 55.00 9.00
CA ARG A 426 -26.17 55.21 8.79
C ARG A 426 -26.97 54.93 10.06
N ILE A 427 -26.59 53.91 10.82
CA ILE A 427 -27.20 53.61 12.13
C ILE A 427 -26.96 54.79 13.08
N ARG A 428 -25.71 55.25 13.23
CA ARG A 428 -25.37 56.40 14.09
C ARG A 428 -26.13 57.67 13.73
N ARG A 429 -26.27 57.98 12.43
CA ARG A 429 -27.00 59.17 11.95
C ARG A 429 -28.51 59.08 12.25
N GLY A 430 -29.10 57.89 12.15
CA GLY A 430 -30.50 57.68 12.53
C GLY A 430 -30.76 57.82 14.03
N ASP A 431 -29.80 57.41 14.87
CA ASP A 431 -29.93 57.45 16.34
C ASP A 431 -29.64 58.84 16.94
N GLN A 432 -29.25 59.83 16.13
CA GLN A 432 -29.07 61.21 16.60
C GLN A 432 -30.41 61.82 17.02
N MET A 433 -30.38 62.70 18.02
CA MET A 433 -31.55 63.46 18.46
C MET A 433 -32.12 64.29 17.30
N VAL A 434 -33.44 64.41 17.26
CA VAL A 434 -34.19 65.11 16.21
C VAL A 434 -33.76 66.58 16.05
N ASP A 435 -33.22 67.21 17.10
CA ASP A 435 -32.68 68.57 17.05
C ASP A 435 -31.43 68.75 16.17
N LYS A 436 -30.75 67.65 15.81
CA LYS A 436 -29.62 67.65 14.88
C LYS A 436 -30.03 67.78 13.43
N LEU A 437 -31.30 67.57 13.10
CA LEU A 437 -31.79 67.73 11.73
C LEU A 437 -31.81 69.22 11.33
N PRO A 438 -31.01 69.64 10.34
CA PRO A 438 -30.93 71.04 9.93
C PRO A 438 -32.26 71.57 9.41
N GLY A 439 -32.63 72.79 9.83
CA GLY A 439 -33.84 73.48 9.35
C GLY A 439 -35.12 73.19 10.14
N LEU A 440 -35.06 72.43 11.24
CA LEU A 440 -36.17 72.32 12.18
C LEU A 440 -36.30 73.58 13.06
N ASN A 441 -37.53 74.04 13.25
CA ASN A 441 -37.85 75.11 14.18
C ASN A 441 -37.71 74.61 15.64
N PRO A 442 -37.06 75.35 16.56
CA PRO A 442 -36.93 74.96 17.97
C PRO A 442 -38.26 74.62 18.66
N GLN A 443 -39.37 75.26 18.28
CA GLN A 443 -40.69 74.90 18.82
C GLN A 443 -41.18 73.53 18.32
N TRP A 444 -40.91 73.20 17.05
CA TRP A 444 -41.26 71.90 16.48
C TRP A 444 -40.46 70.77 17.12
N VAL A 445 -39.17 71.00 17.39
CA VAL A 445 -38.33 70.04 18.12
C VAL A 445 -38.94 69.69 19.48
N GLN A 446 -39.40 70.70 20.23
CA GLN A 446 -40.03 70.47 21.53
C GLN A 446 -41.32 69.66 21.40
N TRP A 447 -42.20 70.03 20.47
CA TRP A 447 -43.46 69.31 20.23
C TRP A 447 -43.25 67.86 19.76
N LEU A 448 -42.21 67.60 18.96
CA LEU A 448 -41.84 66.25 18.54
C LEU A 448 -41.36 65.40 19.72
N LYS A 449 -40.51 65.97 20.59
CA LYS A 449 -40.02 65.29 21.80
C LYS A 449 -41.17 64.98 22.76
N ASP A 450 -42.11 65.91 22.95
CA ASP A 450 -43.26 65.72 23.84
C ASP A 450 -44.20 64.58 23.37
N GLU A 451 -44.22 64.30 22.06
CA GLU A 451 -44.99 63.19 21.45
C GLU A 451 -44.16 61.89 21.30
N GLY A 452 -42.95 61.83 21.88
CA GLY A 452 -42.09 60.64 21.86
C GLY A 452 -41.28 60.45 20.58
N ILE A 453 -41.17 61.48 19.72
CA ILE A 453 -40.30 61.48 18.53
C ILE A 453 -38.97 62.13 18.93
N GLU A 454 -38.04 61.33 19.43
CA GLU A 454 -36.78 61.83 20.01
C GLU A 454 -35.60 61.78 19.04
N SER A 455 -35.55 60.80 18.13
CA SER A 455 -34.47 60.62 17.16
C SER A 455 -34.88 60.96 15.72
N ILE A 456 -33.88 61.16 14.85
CA ILE A 456 -34.11 61.36 13.41
C ILE A 456 -34.73 60.12 12.77
N ARG A 457 -34.42 58.91 13.28
CA ARG A 457 -35.10 57.67 12.88
C ARG A 457 -36.57 57.67 13.27
N ASP A 458 -36.92 58.14 14.46
CA ASP A 458 -38.31 58.23 14.90
C ASP A 458 -39.08 59.22 14.01
N LEU A 459 -38.47 60.35 13.65
CA LEU A 459 -39.06 61.32 12.73
C LEU A 459 -39.26 60.74 11.32
N PHE A 460 -38.32 59.92 10.84
CA PHE A 460 -38.45 59.20 9.58
C PHE A 460 -39.56 58.13 9.62
N GLN A 461 -39.79 57.50 10.77
CA GLN A 461 -40.81 56.47 10.96
C GLN A 461 -42.18 57.01 11.38
N ALA A 462 -42.27 58.30 11.72
CA ALA A 462 -43.49 58.94 12.18
C ALA A 462 -44.58 58.94 11.09
N ASP A 463 -45.83 58.76 11.52
CA ASP A 463 -46.97 58.84 10.61
C ASP A 463 -47.22 60.28 10.17
N LYS A 464 -47.55 60.45 8.89
CA LYS A 464 -47.83 61.77 8.30
C LYS A 464 -48.96 62.49 9.03
N GLY A 465 -50.02 61.77 9.42
CA GLY A 465 -51.15 62.30 10.18
C GLY A 465 -50.81 62.64 11.63
N GLN A 466 -49.81 61.98 12.22
CA GLN A 466 -49.25 62.35 13.53
C GLN A 466 -48.47 63.67 13.42
N LEU A 467 -47.56 63.79 12.46
CA LEU A 467 -46.77 65.02 12.26
C LEU A 467 -47.64 66.23 11.93
N MET A 468 -48.67 66.06 11.10
CA MET A 468 -49.64 67.13 10.80
C MET A 468 -50.37 67.62 12.05
N ARG A 469 -50.74 66.71 12.97
CA ARG A 469 -51.42 67.05 14.23
C ARG A 469 -50.50 67.77 15.20
N VAL A 470 -49.30 67.23 15.39
CA VAL A 470 -48.32 67.70 16.38
C VAL A 470 -47.75 69.05 15.96
N LEU A 471 -47.35 69.18 14.68
CA LEU A 471 -46.68 70.37 14.18
C LEU A 471 -47.63 71.42 13.58
N LYS A 472 -48.91 71.07 13.40
CA LYS A 472 -49.93 71.91 12.75
C LYS A 472 -49.51 72.37 11.34
N ILE A 473 -48.89 71.46 10.60
CA ILE A 473 -48.38 71.68 9.24
C ILE A 473 -49.25 70.99 8.19
N SER A 474 -49.10 71.40 6.94
CA SER A 474 -49.74 70.77 5.79
C SER A 474 -49.20 69.35 5.55
N ALA A 475 -49.98 68.55 4.82
CA ALA A 475 -49.55 67.24 4.37
C ALA A 475 -48.25 67.30 3.55
N GLN A 476 -48.05 68.34 2.74
CA GLN A 476 -46.84 68.48 1.94
C GLN A 476 -45.60 68.74 2.82
N GLU A 477 -45.73 69.61 3.82
CA GLU A 477 -44.64 69.92 4.76
C GLU A 477 -44.26 68.72 5.64
N ALA A 478 -45.25 67.92 6.07
CA ALA A 478 -44.98 66.70 6.84
C ALA A 478 -44.20 65.65 6.02
N GLU A 479 -44.55 65.50 4.74
CA GLU A 479 -43.85 64.59 3.83
C GLU A 479 -42.43 65.07 3.50
N GLU A 480 -42.25 66.38 3.39
CA GLU A 480 -40.94 66.98 3.20
C GLU A 480 -40.03 66.78 4.42
N LEU A 481 -40.56 66.86 5.65
CA LEU A 481 -39.80 66.56 6.87
C LEU A 481 -39.34 65.10 6.95
N ILE A 482 -40.21 64.14 6.63
CA ILE A 482 -39.86 62.71 6.57
C ILE A 482 -38.76 62.47 5.52
N ARG A 483 -38.87 63.13 4.35
CA ARG A 483 -37.87 63.05 3.28
C ARG A 483 -36.51 63.61 3.74
N LYS A 484 -36.50 64.75 4.44
CA LYS A 484 -35.28 65.36 4.99
C LYS A 484 -34.62 64.47 6.04
N ALA A 485 -35.42 63.85 6.91
CA ALA A 485 -34.92 62.88 7.89
C ALA A 485 -34.24 61.68 7.21
N LYS A 486 -34.87 61.11 6.16
CA LYS A 486 -34.28 60.04 5.36
C LYS A 486 -32.95 60.45 4.69
N GLN A 487 -32.94 61.61 4.05
CA GLN A 487 -31.75 62.11 3.34
C GLN A 487 -30.57 62.34 4.30
N TYR A 488 -30.85 62.82 5.51
CA TYR A 488 -29.86 62.99 6.55
C TYR A 488 -29.28 61.65 7.04
N ILE A 489 -30.13 60.63 7.22
CA ILE A 489 -29.68 59.27 7.58
C ILE A 489 -28.75 58.73 6.49
N ASP A 490 -29.11 58.90 5.22
CA ASP A 490 -28.39 58.33 4.09
C ASP A 490 -27.09 59.07 3.76
N THR A 491 -27.07 60.40 3.86
CA THR A 491 -25.93 61.21 3.37
C THR A 491 -25.28 62.11 4.41
N GLY A 492 -25.90 62.34 5.57
CA GLY A 492 -25.44 63.31 6.57
C GLY A 492 -25.71 64.78 6.20
N TYR A 493 -26.31 65.02 5.03
CA TYR A 493 -26.66 66.36 4.54
C TYR A 493 -28.16 66.45 4.25
N VAL A 494 -28.73 67.64 4.45
CA VAL A 494 -30.09 67.97 4.01
C VAL A 494 -29.97 69.12 3.01
N SER A 495 -30.49 68.93 1.80
CA SER A 495 -30.54 69.96 0.75
C SER A 495 -31.77 70.84 0.84
#